data_AF-A0A095X689-F1
#
_entry.id   AF-A0A095X689-F1
#
_cell.length_a   1.000
_cell.length_b   1.000
_cell.length_c   1.000
_cell.angle_alpha   90.00
_cell.angle_beta   90.00
_cell.angle_gamma   90.00
#
_symmetry.space_group_name_H-M   'P 1'
#
loop_
_entity.id
_entity.type
_entity.pdbx_description
1 polymer ?
#
loop_
_entity_poly.entity_id
_entity_poly.type
_entity_poly.pdbx_seq_one_letter_code
_entity_poly.pdbx_strand_id
1 'polypeptide(L)'
;MGRGRQRAKQRKVARNLKYFSPETDYAALERELKAQGKDAAHPHSDSDRDTGEYADEYEAYAEYAAKYGVDDYDDDCEGEEDGRCAE
;
A
#
# COMPACT_ATOMS: atom_id res chain seq x y z
N MET A 1 43.97 10.71 -3.64
CA MET A 1 43.65 9.48 -2.87
C MET A 1 42.52 9.83 -1.90
N GLY A 2 41.29 9.33 -1.94
CA GLY A 2 40.61 8.42 -2.86
C GLY A 2 39.09 8.60 -2.67
N ARG A 3 38.49 9.54 -3.40
CA ARG A 3 37.02 9.78 -3.43
C ARG A 3 36.23 8.51 -3.81
N GLY A 4 36.83 7.61 -4.59
CA GLY A 4 36.23 6.33 -4.97
C GLY A 4 35.92 5.40 -3.80
N ARG A 5 36.78 5.38 -2.76
CA ARG A 5 36.55 4.55 -1.56
C ARG A 5 35.39 5.09 -0.71
N GLN A 6 35.28 6.41 -0.60
CA GLN A 6 34.16 7.06 0.08
C GLN A 6 32.86 6.79 -0.65
N ARG A 7 32.82 6.92 -1.98
CA ARG A 7 31.64 6.59 -2.79
C ARG A 7 31.25 5.11 -2.66
N ALA A 8 32.21 4.19 -2.65
CA ALA A 8 31.93 2.77 -2.45
C ALA A 8 31.33 2.49 -1.06
N LYS A 9 31.89 3.09 0.00
CA LYS A 9 31.34 2.99 1.37
C LYS A 9 29.92 3.56 1.46
N GLN A 10 29.69 4.74 0.88
CA GLN A 10 28.36 5.37 0.87
C GLN A 10 27.33 4.52 0.13
N ARG A 11 27.68 3.93 -1.03
CA ARG A 11 26.78 3.00 -1.74
C ARG A 11 26.45 1.77 -0.93
N LYS A 12 27.42 1.20 -0.20
CA LYS A 12 27.18 0.06 0.70
C LYS A 12 26.22 0.45 1.84
N VAL A 13 26.43 1.61 2.46
CA VAL A 13 25.55 2.13 3.52
C VAL A 13 24.14 2.39 2.99
N ALA A 14 24.02 3.06 1.83
CA ALA A 14 22.74 3.36 1.22
C ALA A 14 21.96 2.09 0.85
N ARG A 15 22.63 1.07 0.32
CA ARG A 15 22.00 -0.22 0.04
C ARG A 15 21.53 -0.89 1.33
N ASN A 16 22.39 -0.90 2.36
CA ASN A 16 21.99 -1.44 3.66
C ASN A 16 20.76 -0.71 4.18
N LEU A 17 20.72 0.63 4.12
CA LEU A 17 19.57 1.43 4.55
C LEU A 17 18.31 1.16 3.71
N LYS A 18 18.45 1.01 2.39
CA LYS A 18 17.32 0.76 1.47
C LYS A 18 16.67 -0.61 1.71
N TYR A 19 17.47 -1.61 2.03
CA TYR A 19 17.02 -2.99 2.21
C TYR A 19 17.09 -3.43 3.69
N PHE A 20 17.20 -2.48 4.63
CA PHE A 20 17.16 -2.77 6.05
C PHE A 20 15.71 -2.96 6.46
N SER A 21 15.35 -4.21 6.73
CA SER A 21 14.14 -4.53 7.47
C SER A 21 14.52 -4.60 8.95
N PRO A 22 14.06 -3.67 9.81
CA PRO A 22 14.30 -3.79 11.24
C PRO A 22 13.65 -5.07 11.76
N GLU A 23 14.33 -5.76 12.68
CA GLU A 23 13.73 -6.85 13.44
C GLU A 23 12.74 -6.25 14.44
N THR A 24 11.47 -6.64 14.35
CA THR A 24 10.41 -6.20 15.25
C THR A 24 10.30 -7.17 16.42
N ASP A 25 10.39 -6.68 17.66
CA ASP A 25 10.13 -7.50 18.84
C ASP A 25 8.62 -7.73 19.01
N TYR A 26 8.15 -8.90 18.57
CA TYR A 26 6.74 -9.29 18.67
C TYR A 26 6.27 -9.46 20.12
N ALA A 27 7.15 -9.81 21.05
CA ALA A 27 6.77 -10.03 22.45
C ALA A 27 6.46 -8.70 23.16
N ALA A 28 7.18 -7.63 22.81
CA ALA A 28 6.87 -6.27 23.26
C ALA A 28 5.52 -5.79 22.71
N LEU A 29 5.28 -5.97 21.39
CA LEU A 29 4.04 -5.58 20.74
C LEU A 29 2.82 -6.27 21.35
N GLU A 30 2.89 -7.58 21.59
CA GLU A 30 1.81 -8.32 22.24
C GLU A 30 1.47 -7.77 23.63
N ARG A 31 2.49 -7.36 24.40
CA ARG A 31 2.29 -6.81 25.73
C ARG A 31 1.57 -5.46 25.67
N GLU A 32 1.93 -4.61 24.72
CA GLU A 32 1.29 -3.31 24.51
C GLU A 32 -0.18 -3.47 24.10
N LEU A 33 -0.48 -4.38 23.17
CA LEU A 33 -1.86 -4.68 22.76
C LEU A 33 -2.70 -5.23 23.91
N LYS A 34 -2.14 -6.17 24.69
CA LYS A 34 -2.82 -6.74 25.87
C LYS A 34 -2.99 -5.71 27.00
N ALA A 35 -2.13 -4.70 27.08
CA ALA A 35 -2.28 -3.60 28.03
C ALA A 35 -3.38 -2.63 27.59
N GLN A 36 -3.38 -2.18 26.32
CA GLN A 36 -4.42 -1.29 25.79
C GLN A 36 -5.82 -1.91 25.81
N GLY A 37 -5.93 -3.23 25.58
CA GLY A 37 -7.22 -3.92 25.65
C GLY A 37 -7.87 -3.97 27.04
N LYS A 38 -7.13 -3.69 28.12
CA LYS A 38 -7.67 -3.64 29.49
C LYS A 38 -8.17 -2.24 29.87
N ASP A 39 -7.58 -1.20 29.29
CA ASP A 39 -7.97 0.19 29.53
C ASP A 39 -9.10 0.66 28.56
N ALA A 40 -9.30 -0.05 27.45
CA ALA A 40 -10.41 0.17 26.50
C ALA A 40 -11.79 -0.32 27.02
N ALA A 41 -11.89 -0.79 28.27
CA ALA A 41 -13.16 -1.12 28.91
C ALA A 41 -13.94 0.12 29.38
N HIS A 42 -13.65 1.31 28.86
CA HIS A 42 -14.60 2.41 28.86
C HIS A 42 -15.61 2.18 27.72
N PRO A 43 -16.91 1.95 28.02
CA PRO A 43 -17.93 1.92 26.99
C PRO A 43 -18.07 3.34 26.44
N HIS A 44 -17.30 3.64 25.39
CA HIS A 44 -17.57 4.77 24.53
C HIS A 44 -18.91 4.52 23.84
N SER A 45 -19.94 5.10 24.43
CA SER A 45 -21.28 5.22 23.86
C SER A 45 -21.21 6.21 22.70
N ASP A 46 -20.69 5.77 21.56
CA ASP A 46 -20.75 6.52 20.31
C ASP A 46 -21.74 5.83 19.36
N SER A 47 -23.00 5.84 19.79
CA SER A 47 -24.13 5.80 18.87
C SER A 47 -24.23 7.20 18.24
N ASP A 48 -24.11 7.28 16.91
CA ASP A 48 -24.60 8.39 16.09
C ASP A 48 -23.85 9.73 16.06
N ARG A 49 -22.50 9.77 15.89
CA ARG A 49 -21.81 11.06 15.62
C ARG A 49 -20.82 11.15 14.46
N ASP A 50 -20.55 10.10 13.68
CA ASP A 50 -19.47 10.20 12.69
C ASP A 50 -19.68 9.40 11.38
N THR A 51 -20.93 9.20 10.97
CA THR A 51 -21.24 8.54 9.68
C THR A 51 -21.40 9.51 8.50
N GLY A 52 -21.43 10.83 8.76
CA GLY A 52 -21.58 11.85 7.71
C GLY A 52 -20.27 12.27 7.05
N GLU A 53 -19.18 12.39 7.81
CA GLU A 53 -17.90 12.92 7.29
C GLU A 53 -17.23 11.99 6.27
N TYR A 54 -17.36 10.67 6.44
CA TYR A 54 -16.87 9.67 5.49
C TYR A 54 -17.81 9.42 4.30
N ALA A 55 -19.07 9.88 4.35
CA ALA A 55 -20.02 9.69 3.26
C ALA A 55 -19.65 10.56 2.05
N ASP A 56 -19.29 11.82 2.30
CA ASP A 56 -18.89 12.78 1.27
C ASP A 56 -17.59 12.35 0.55
N GLU A 57 -16.63 11.78 1.28
CA GLU A 57 -15.38 11.26 0.71
C GLU A 57 -15.62 10.01 -0.15
N TYR A 58 -16.53 9.13 0.26
CA TYR A 58 -16.89 7.94 -0.50
C TYR A 58 -17.60 8.28 -1.82
N GLU A 59 -18.46 9.30 -1.81
CA GLU A 59 -19.16 9.79 -3.00
C GLU A 59 -18.19 10.44 -4.00
N ALA A 60 -17.22 11.23 -3.52
CA ALA A 60 -16.16 11.80 -4.35
C ALA A 60 -15.27 10.73 -5.02
N TYR A 61 -14.96 9.65 -4.30
CA TYR A 61 -14.19 8.53 -4.85
C TYR A 61 -14.99 7.74 -5.89
N ALA A 62 -16.28 7.54 -5.66
CA ALA A 62 -17.18 6.88 -6.61
C ALA A 62 -17.33 7.68 -7.91
N GLU A 63 -17.43 9.01 -7.84
CA GLU A 63 -17.50 9.87 -9.04
C GLU A 63 -16.18 9.82 -9.85
N TYR A 64 -15.03 9.85 -9.17
CA TYR A 64 -13.72 9.72 -9.82
C TYR A 64 -13.57 8.36 -10.51
N ALA A 65 -14.00 7.29 -9.84
CA ALA A 65 -14.02 5.95 -10.40
C ALA A 65 -15.01 5.82 -11.57
N ALA A 66 -16.14 6.50 -11.56
CA ALA A 66 -17.05 6.50 -12.72
C ALA A 66 -16.48 7.32 -13.90
N LYS A 67 -15.75 8.39 -13.61
CA LYS A 67 -15.19 9.30 -14.61
C LYS A 67 -13.95 8.75 -15.32
N TYR A 68 -13.13 7.98 -14.59
CA TYR A 68 -11.84 7.48 -15.06
C TYR A 68 -11.68 5.97 -14.91
N GLY A 69 -12.67 5.28 -14.36
CA GLY A 69 -12.76 3.84 -14.34
C GLY A 69 -12.80 3.35 -15.77
N VAL A 70 -11.72 2.68 -16.15
CA VAL A 70 -11.50 2.12 -17.46
C VAL A 70 -12.41 0.89 -17.59
N ASP A 71 -13.68 1.13 -17.93
CA ASP A 71 -14.63 0.11 -18.39
C ASP A 71 -14.40 -0.24 -19.88
N ASP A 72 -13.20 0.06 -20.40
CA ASP A 72 -12.84 -0.06 -21.82
C ASP A 72 -11.46 -0.73 -21.98
N TYR A 73 -11.19 -1.75 -21.16
CA TYR A 73 -10.27 -2.80 -21.58
C TYR A 73 -11.07 -3.77 -22.44
N ASP A 74 -11.22 -3.39 -23.71
CA ASP A 74 -11.67 -4.25 -24.81
C ASP A 74 -11.02 -5.64 -24.72
N ASP A 75 -11.89 -6.64 -24.70
CA ASP A 75 -11.64 -8.07 -24.84
C ASP A 75 -11.27 -8.42 -26.30
N ASP A 76 -10.33 -7.68 -26.91
CA ASP A 76 -9.99 -7.84 -28.34
C ASP A 76 -8.55 -8.33 -28.52
N CYS A 77 -8.24 -9.53 -28.04
CA CYS A 77 -6.95 -10.20 -28.31
C CYS A 77 -7.11 -11.74 -28.41
N GLU A 78 -8.12 -12.25 -29.11
CA GLU A 78 -8.07 -13.61 -29.66
C GLU A 78 -7.90 -13.52 -31.18
N GLY A 79 -6.65 -13.72 -31.61
CA GLY A 79 -6.14 -13.39 -32.93
C GLY A 79 -6.73 -14.19 -34.09
N GLU A 80 -6.85 -13.48 -35.21
CA GLU A 80 -7.29 -13.96 -36.51
C GLU A 80 -6.38 -15.12 -37.02
N GLU A 81 -7.03 -16.23 -37.40
CA GLU A 81 -6.42 -17.40 -38.03
C GLU A 81 -6.04 -17.11 -39.50
N ASP A 82 -4.97 -16.37 -39.74
CA ASP A 82 -4.42 -16.24 -41.10
C ASP A 82 -3.12 -17.03 -41.28
N GLY A 83 -3.32 -18.30 -41.60
CA GLY A 83 -2.27 -19.18 -42.09
C GLY A 83 -1.65 -18.68 -43.39
N ARG A 84 -0.49 -18.02 -43.29
CA ARG A 84 0.61 -18.18 -44.27
C ARG A 84 1.94 -17.62 -43.74
N CYS A 85 2.88 -18.51 -43.43
CA CYS A 85 4.30 -18.18 -43.46
C CYS A 85 4.77 -18.15 -44.93
N ALA A 86 5.27 -17.00 -45.37
CA ALA A 86 6.09 -16.80 -46.57
C ALA A 86 6.92 -15.53 -46.30
N GLU A 87 8.22 -15.42 -46.56
CA GLU A 87 9.28 -16.22 -47.19
C GLU A 87 10.58 -15.88 -46.45
#